data_AF-A0A7C0VBC2-F1
#
_entry.id   AF-A0A7C0VBC2-F1
#
_cell.length_a   1.000
_cell.length_b   1.000
_cell.length_c   1.000
_cell.angle_alpha   90.00
_cell.angle_beta   90.00
_cell.angle_gamma   90.00
#
_symmetry.space_group_name_H-M   'P 1'
#
loop_
_entity.id
_entity.type
_entity.pdbx_description
1 polymer ?
#
loop_
_entity_poly.entity_id
_entity_poly.type
_entity_poly.pdbx_seq_one_letter_code
_entity_poly.pdbx_strand_id
1 'polypeptide(L)'
;MRKVFVFLYPIIFLSLLLPLLGKFTPPNPIVLLPVFALLFFRLKPLPLLKFTYLTPTPSLVIMIFILSGGFWGGVISLVTILLTDIIRTRNIETAVINSTAFGSVGLIVNYLVRFHTGVTLSNYFTAHLIYFILVLIVFYTPELVQRSMRPGEFIYLLGYELLYISVSSIILYLFYRSYHLGLIPFLVYLIALVPIIAGLAYIFSMSIEAKRLKILFEIQEEMKSLSVKDTIHLVLKNSKRFIDWTNVNFAALEEEHVRLIYSTSRGFVSDFVTPLDKGVVSRAIMEKKTIIVDDVEKEPDVIVLNKEIKSEMCTPIYFQGKPIGVLDFEHRIPKAFTKYDARMAEFFARQLSNSLKIYLDLAPIVDSIDRLNTGSKEIRGRVDTALNIASNNVEEAKSISENMKRILGELNSVGEEIERLYSILSEISDETDTLSRKIDGLHSGTTEKAQGIDQQREILTQIKDFFDNLKDITTTLKKKSQFFSEIIVSINELADDTGLLALNASIEAQRVGEKGKGFSVIAQEINSLSENVKG
;
A
#
# COMPACT_ATOMS: atom_id res chain seq x y z
N MET A 1 6.17 -33.76 15.82
CA MET A 1 4.98 -34.14 16.63
C MET A 1 4.01 -35.05 15.89
N ARG A 2 3.43 -34.66 14.73
CA ARG A 2 2.42 -35.47 14.01
C ARG A 2 2.82 -36.93 13.74
N LYS A 3 4.06 -37.18 13.29
CA LYS A 3 4.61 -38.54 13.08
C LYS A 3 4.69 -39.39 14.35
N VAL A 4 4.90 -38.80 15.52
CA VAL A 4 4.95 -39.52 16.80
C VAL A 4 3.55 -40.02 17.19
N PHE A 5 2.52 -39.20 16.95
CA PHE A 5 1.13 -39.55 17.24
C PHE A 5 0.59 -40.68 16.35
N VAL A 6 1.04 -40.76 15.08
CA VAL A 6 0.66 -41.85 14.15
C VAL A 6 1.02 -43.23 14.73
N PHE A 7 2.14 -43.34 15.44
CA PHE A 7 2.59 -44.60 16.04
C PHE A 7 2.07 -44.81 17.46
N LEU A 8 1.92 -43.74 18.25
CA LEU A 8 1.55 -43.84 19.66
C LEU A 8 0.06 -44.20 19.89
N TYR A 9 -0.87 -43.60 19.14
CA TYR A 9 -2.30 -43.85 19.35
C TYR A 9 -2.75 -45.29 19.05
N PRO A 10 -2.30 -45.95 17.97
CA PRO A 10 -2.59 -47.37 17.75
C PRO A 10 -2.09 -48.28 18.86
N ILE A 11 -0.89 -47.99 19.41
CA ILE A 11 -0.31 -48.76 20.52
C ILE A 11 -1.15 -48.59 21.79
N ILE A 12 -1.56 -47.35 22.11
CA ILE A 12 -2.45 -47.07 23.24
C ILE A 12 -3.80 -47.77 23.07
N PHE A 13 -4.38 -47.74 21.87
CA PHE A 13 -5.65 -48.42 21.60
C PHE A 13 -5.53 -49.93 21.82
N LEU A 14 -4.49 -50.55 21.26
CA LEU A 14 -4.24 -51.98 21.42
C LEU A 14 -3.99 -52.36 22.89
N SER A 15 -3.24 -51.57 23.65
CA SER A 15 -2.98 -51.84 25.07
C SER A 15 -4.24 -51.73 25.93
N LEU A 16 -5.18 -50.84 25.57
CA LEU A 16 -6.50 -50.75 26.22
C LEU A 16 -7.46 -51.88 25.81
N LEU A 17 -7.33 -52.40 24.58
CA LEU A 17 -8.20 -53.45 24.05
C LEU A 17 -7.78 -54.86 24.50
N LEU A 18 -6.47 -55.12 24.60
CA LEU A 18 -5.90 -56.44 24.96
C LEU A 18 -6.48 -57.04 26.25
N PRO A 19 -6.68 -56.31 27.37
CA PRO A 19 -7.27 -56.85 28.60
C PRO A 19 -8.74 -57.28 28.48
N LEU A 20 -9.40 -56.94 27.36
CA LEU A 20 -10.80 -57.30 27.10
C LEU A 20 -10.91 -58.57 26.23
N LEU A 21 -9.79 -59.13 25.75
CA LEU A 21 -9.75 -60.43 25.08
C LEU A 21 -10.26 -61.52 26.03
N GLY A 22 -11.29 -62.26 25.58
CA GLY A 22 -11.91 -63.34 26.37
C GLY A 22 -13.26 -62.98 27.01
N LYS A 23 -13.65 -61.69 27.08
CA LYS A 23 -14.99 -61.26 27.52
C LYS A 23 -15.92 -61.07 26.32
N PHE A 24 -16.31 -62.18 25.69
CA PHE A 24 -17.13 -62.16 24.48
C PHE A 24 -18.63 -62.26 24.81
N THR A 25 -19.32 -61.12 24.73
CA THR A 25 -20.77 -61.09 24.49
C THR A 25 -20.98 -60.75 23.02
N PRO A 26 -21.69 -61.59 22.23
CA PRO A 26 -21.96 -61.24 20.84
C PRO A 26 -22.73 -59.92 20.78
N PRO A 27 -22.38 -59.01 19.85
CA PRO A 27 -23.02 -57.71 19.76
C PRO A 27 -24.51 -57.86 19.45
N ASN A 28 -25.35 -57.03 20.06
CA ASN A 28 -26.76 -57.00 19.75
C ASN A 28 -26.95 -56.60 18.26
N PRO A 29 -27.70 -57.35 17.43
CA PRO A 29 -27.94 -57.02 16.02
C PRO A 29 -28.40 -55.57 15.78
N ILE A 30 -29.08 -54.96 16.76
CA ILE A 30 -29.52 -53.56 16.67
C ILE A 30 -28.37 -52.55 16.57
N VAL A 31 -27.13 -52.92 16.93
CA VAL A 31 -25.94 -52.07 16.78
C VAL A 31 -25.70 -51.64 15.34
N LEU A 32 -26.23 -52.38 14.34
CA LEU A 32 -26.12 -52.01 12.94
C LEU A 32 -26.72 -50.62 12.67
N LEU A 33 -27.79 -50.22 13.36
CA LEU A 33 -28.41 -48.90 13.18
C LEU A 33 -27.48 -47.73 13.57
N PRO A 34 -26.89 -47.67 14.78
CA PRO A 34 -25.91 -46.63 15.10
C PRO A 34 -24.63 -46.73 14.28
N VAL A 35 -24.23 -47.92 13.79
CA VAL A 35 -23.11 -48.06 12.84
C VAL A 35 -23.44 -47.39 11.50
N PHE A 36 -24.61 -47.66 10.91
CA PHE A 36 -25.04 -46.98 9.68
C PHE A 36 -25.18 -45.47 9.86
N ALA A 37 -25.71 -45.02 11.00
CA ALA A 37 -25.77 -43.61 11.32
C ALA A 37 -24.36 -42.99 11.42
N LEU A 38 -23.41 -43.70 12.04
CA LEU A 38 -22.02 -43.24 12.16
C LEU A 38 -21.36 -43.12 10.78
N LEU A 39 -21.59 -44.10 9.89
CA LEU A 39 -21.16 -44.04 8.49
C LEU A 39 -21.74 -42.80 7.78
N PHE A 40 -23.06 -42.62 7.85
CA PHE A 40 -23.77 -41.56 7.14
C PHE A 40 -23.31 -40.16 7.59
N PHE A 41 -23.39 -39.87 8.89
CA PHE A 41 -23.06 -38.54 9.41
C PHE A 41 -21.56 -38.22 9.35
N ARG A 42 -20.69 -39.23 9.30
CA ARG A 42 -19.26 -39.00 9.15
C ARG A 42 -18.86 -38.72 7.70
N LEU A 43 -19.56 -39.29 6.72
CA LEU A 43 -19.36 -38.97 5.29
C LEU A 43 -19.98 -37.63 4.89
N LYS A 44 -21.05 -37.21 5.56
CA LYS A 44 -21.71 -35.91 5.34
C LYS A 44 -21.82 -35.11 6.64
N PRO A 45 -20.69 -34.64 7.20
CA PRO A 45 -20.73 -33.86 8.43
C PRO A 45 -21.29 -32.46 8.17
N LEU A 46 -21.85 -31.82 9.20
CA LEU A 46 -22.32 -30.45 9.11
C LEU A 46 -21.13 -29.49 9.29
N PRO A 47 -20.70 -28.74 8.25
CA PRO A 47 -19.52 -27.89 8.37
C PRO A 47 -19.83 -26.70 9.29
N LEU A 48 -18.99 -26.45 10.30
CA LEU A 48 -19.14 -25.31 11.22
C LEU A 48 -18.23 -24.14 10.79
N LEU A 49 -16.93 -24.40 10.64
CA LEU A 49 -15.90 -23.49 10.14
C LEU A 49 -14.88 -24.27 9.29
N LYS A 50 -13.85 -23.58 8.76
CA LYS A 50 -12.83 -24.14 7.86
C LYS A 50 -12.23 -25.48 8.31
N PHE A 51 -11.92 -25.63 9.60
CA PHE A 51 -11.27 -26.84 10.13
C PHE A 51 -12.19 -27.73 10.95
N THR A 52 -13.45 -27.34 11.12
CA THR A 52 -14.31 -27.96 12.12
C THR A 52 -15.70 -28.24 11.60
N TYR A 53 -16.20 -29.40 11.99
CA TYR A 53 -17.44 -29.94 11.52
C TYR A 53 -18.16 -30.64 12.68
N LEU A 54 -19.47 -30.48 12.74
CA LEU A 54 -20.31 -31.13 13.74
C LEU A 54 -20.60 -32.56 13.29
N THR A 55 -20.36 -33.52 14.20
CA THR A 55 -20.78 -34.92 14.02
C THR A 55 -21.37 -35.49 15.29
N PRO A 56 -22.31 -36.45 15.18
CA PRO A 56 -22.81 -37.19 16.32
C PRO A 56 -21.89 -38.36 16.69
N THR A 57 -20.64 -38.37 16.19
CA THR A 57 -19.67 -39.45 16.41
C THR A 57 -19.55 -39.80 17.89
N PRO A 58 -19.35 -38.84 18.83
CA PRO A 58 -19.25 -39.17 20.25
C PRO A 58 -20.43 -40.00 20.76
N SER A 59 -21.63 -39.54 20.46
CA SER A 59 -22.85 -40.14 20.96
C SER A 59 -23.11 -41.52 20.34
N LEU A 60 -22.82 -41.66 19.05
CA LEU A 60 -22.94 -42.94 18.34
C LEU A 60 -21.92 -43.97 18.80
N VAL A 61 -20.68 -43.57 19.08
CA VAL A 61 -19.65 -44.45 19.64
C VAL A 61 -20.10 -44.96 21.00
N ILE A 62 -20.58 -44.09 21.90
CA ILE A 62 -21.08 -44.54 23.20
C ILE A 62 -22.24 -45.52 23.06
N MET A 63 -23.18 -45.26 22.14
CA MET A 63 -24.27 -46.19 21.86
C MET A 63 -23.76 -47.56 21.36
N ILE A 64 -22.76 -47.58 20.49
CA ILE A 64 -22.13 -48.81 20.00
C ILE A 64 -21.51 -49.61 21.17
N PHE A 65 -20.84 -48.93 22.11
CA PHE A 65 -20.29 -49.55 23.32
C PHE A 65 -21.37 -50.11 24.25
N ILE A 66 -22.48 -49.38 24.43
CA ILE A 66 -23.63 -49.85 25.23
C ILE A 66 -24.24 -51.13 24.64
N LEU A 67 -24.36 -51.23 23.31
CA LEU A 67 -25.02 -52.35 22.62
C LEU A 67 -24.10 -53.56 22.38
N SER A 68 -22.79 -53.37 22.43
CA SER A 68 -21.79 -54.39 22.04
C SER A 68 -20.82 -54.79 23.15
N GLY A 69 -20.79 -54.03 24.26
CA GLY A 69 -19.78 -54.17 25.30
C GLY A 69 -18.42 -53.60 24.90
N GLY A 70 -17.44 -53.71 25.80
CA GLY A 70 -16.14 -53.04 25.67
C GLY A 70 -15.31 -53.48 24.46
N PHE A 71 -15.13 -54.79 24.26
CA PHE A 71 -14.29 -55.31 23.18
C PHE A 71 -14.89 -55.02 21.80
N TRP A 72 -16.11 -55.49 21.55
CA TRP A 72 -16.78 -55.29 20.25
C TRP A 72 -17.11 -53.82 20.00
N GLY A 73 -17.45 -53.05 21.03
CA GLY A 73 -17.66 -51.61 20.90
C GLY A 73 -16.41 -50.88 20.39
N GLY A 74 -15.23 -51.25 20.93
CA GLY A 74 -13.94 -50.73 20.47
C GLY A 74 -13.63 -51.11 19.03
N VAL A 75 -13.77 -52.39 18.67
CA VAL A 75 -13.51 -52.89 17.31
C VAL A 75 -14.43 -52.25 16.27
N ILE A 76 -15.75 -52.25 16.53
CA ILE A 76 -16.76 -51.69 15.62
C ILE A 76 -16.51 -50.19 15.41
N SER A 77 -16.26 -49.44 16.48
CA SER A 77 -16.02 -48.00 16.40
C SER A 77 -14.73 -47.70 15.61
N LEU A 78 -13.66 -48.44 15.86
CA LEU A 78 -12.39 -48.28 15.14
C LEU A 78 -12.57 -48.53 13.63
N VAL A 79 -13.15 -49.66 13.26
CA VAL A 79 -13.32 -50.04 11.85
C VAL A 79 -14.23 -49.05 11.12
N THR A 80 -15.36 -48.69 11.73
CA THR A 80 -16.33 -47.76 11.12
C THR A 80 -15.71 -46.39 10.89
N ILE A 81 -14.97 -45.86 11.87
CA ILE A 81 -14.30 -44.55 11.75
C ILE A 81 -13.13 -44.60 10.76
N LEU A 82 -12.35 -45.68 10.77
CA LEU A 82 -11.22 -45.85 9.86
C LEU A 82 -11.68 -45.85 8.40
N LEU A 83 -12.68 -46.68 8.07
CA LEU A 83 -13.20 -46.78 6.70
C LEU A 83 -13.78 -45.45 6.21
N THR A 84 -14.57 -44.78 7.05
CA THR A 84 -15.17 -43.49 6.69
C THR A 84 -14.16 -42.38 6.53
N ASP A 85 -13.16 -42.28 7.40
CA ASP A 85 -12.13 -41.27 7.28
C ASP A 85 -11.16 -41.56 6.13
N ILE A 86 -10.89 -42.82 5.77
CA ILE A 86 -10.14 -43.14 4.55
C ILE A 86 -10.88 -42.60 3.32
N ILE A 87 -12.18 -42.86 3.22
CA ILE A 87 -13.01 -42.38 2.10
C ILE A 87 -13.06 -40.84 2.07
N ARG A 88 -13.27 -40.21 3.23
CA ARG A 88 -13.47 -38.76 3.34
C ARG A 88 -12.18 -37.96 3.19
N THR A 89 -11.14 -38.34 3.91
CA THR A 89 -9.89 -37.55 3.98
C THR A 89 -8.89 -37.92 2.90
N ARG A 90 -9.05 -39.11 2.27
CA ARG A 90 -8.07 -39.71 1.36
C ARG A 90 -6.66 -39.79 1.95
N ASN A 91 -6.56 -39.78 3.28
CA ASN A 91 -5.31 -39.76 4.02
C ASN A 91 -5.37 -40.85 5.10
N ILE A 92 -4.61 -41.92 4.88
CA ILE A 92 -4.60 -43.09 5.77
C ILE A 92 -4.07 -42.73 7.16
N GLU A 93 -3.02 -41.90 7.24
CA GLU A 93 -2.45 -41.50 8.54
C GLU A 93 -3.48 -40.76 9.41
N THR A 94 -4.23 -39.85 8.81
CA THR A 94 -5.29 -39.07 9.50
C THR A 94 -6.42 -40.00 9.94
N ALA A 95 -6.83 -40.94 9.09
CA ALA A 95 -7.88 -41.90 9.43
C ALA A 95 -7.46 -42.84 10.58
N VAL A 96 -6.19 -43.27 10.61
CA VAL A 96 -5.64 -44.10 11.70
C VAL A 96 -5.61 -43.33 13.01
N ILE A 97 -5.12 -42.09 13.02
CA ILE A 97 -5.12 -41.23 14.21
C ILE A 97 -6.55 -41.05 14.74
N ASN A 98 -7.49 -40.68 13.87
CA ASN A 98 -8.85 -40.40 14.28
C ASN A 98 -9.55 -41.64 14.85
N SER A 99 -9.48 -42.76 14.14
CA SER A 99 -10.13 -44.02 14.56
C SER A 99 -9.61 -44.55 15.89
N THR A 100 -8.29 -44.49 16.09
CA THR A 100 -7.64 -44.93 17.34
C THR A 100 -7.91 -43.98 18.50
N ALA A 101 -7.97 -42.67 18.26
CA ALA A 101 -8.33 -41.68 19.26
C ALA A 101 -9.79 -41.86 19.75
N PHE A 102 -10.77 -41.82 18.84
CA PHE A 102 -12.19 -42.00 19.21
C PHE A 102 -12.45 -43.38 19.84
N GLY A 103 -11.79 -44.43 19.36
CA GLY A 103 -11.87 -45.77 19.93
C GLY A 103 -11.28 -45.86 21.34
N SER A 104 -10.11 -45.27 21.57
CA SER A 104 -9.45 -45.28 22.89
C SER A 104 -10.26 -44.51 23.93
N VAL A 105 -10.80 -43.34 23.56
CA VAL A 105 -11.70 -42.59 24.43
C VAL A 105 -12.95 -43.40 24.78
N GLY A 106 -13.51 -44.14 23.81
CA GLY A 106 -14.64 -45.05 24.06
C GLY A 106 -14.31 -46.14 25.08
N LEU A 107 -13.14 -46.78 24.96
CA LEU A 107 -12.67 -47.80 25.91
C LEU A 107 -12.52 -47.22 27.34
N ILE A 108 -11.93 -46.02 27.45
CA ILE A 108 -11.76 -45.33 28.74
C ILE A 108 -13.13 -45.02 29.37
N VAL A 109 -14.05 -44.44 28.60
CA VAL A 109 -15.39 -44.08 29.08
C VAL A 109 -16.18 -45.33 29.52
N ASN A 110 -16.11 -46.40 28.73
CA ASN A 110 -16.74 -47.67 29.09
C ASN A 110 -16.19 -48.25 30.40
N TYR A 111 -14.87 -48.13 30.63
CA TYR A 111 -14.23 -48.55 31.86
C TYR A 111 -14.65 -47.71 33.08
N LEU A 112 -14.77 -46.38 32.91
CA LEU A 112 -15.10 -45.44 33.98
C LEU A 112 -16.58 -45.49 34.39
N VAL A 113 -17.50 -45.52 33.42
CA VAL A 113 -18.94 -45.39 33.69
C VAL A 113 -19.63 -46.73 33.97
N ARG A 114 -19.06 -47.84 33.49
CA ARG A 114 -19.51 -49.21 33.78
C ARG A 114 -21.04 -49.40 33.64
N PHE A 115 -21.54 -49.59 32.42
CA PHE A 115 -22.97 -49.84 32.14
C PHE A 115 -23.55 -51.18 32.66
N HIS A 116 -22.81 -51.92 33.49
CA HIS A 116 -23.12 -53.29 33.91
C HIS A 116 -24.37 -53.41 34.81
N THR A 117 -24.79 -52.31 35.44
CA THR A 117 -26.01 -52.24 36.29
C THR A 117 -27.24 -51.73 35.53
N GLY A 118 -27.13 -51.59 34.20
CA GLY A 118 -28.17 -51.02 33.33
C GLY A 118 -27.87 -49.57 32.92
N VAL A 119 -28.54 -49.12 31.87
CA VAL A 119 -28.39 -47.75 31.34
C VAL A 119 -29.48 -46.87 31.93
N THR A 120 -29.08 -45.92 32.76
CA THR A 120 -29.94 -44.87 33.32
C THR A 120 -29.69 -43.55 32.59
N LEU A 121 -30.61 -42.59 32.69
CA LEU A 121 -30.41 -41.26 32.12
C LEU A 121 -29.10 -40.63 32.64
N SER A 122 -28.85 -40.76 33.95
CA SER A 122 -27.68 -40.19 34.61
C SER A 122 -26.37 -40.80 34.10
N ASN A 123 -26.21 -42.12 34.13
CA ASN A 123 -24.95 -42.73 33.71
C ASN A 123 -24.70 -42.55 32.21
N TYR A 124 -25.76 -42.50 31.39
CA TYR A 124 -25.68 -42.23 29.97
C TYR A 124 -25.12 -40.83 29.68
N PHE A 125 -25.67 -39.78 30.30
CA PHE A 125 -25.16 -38.42 30.12
C PHE A 125 -23.76 -38.22 30.71
N THR A 126 -23.45 -38.86 31.85
CA THR A 126 -22.10 -38.85 32.42
C THR A 126 -21.08 -39.42 31.42
N ALA A 127 -21.39 -40.53 30.75
CA ALA A 127 -20.53 -41.09 29.71
C ALA A 127 -20.30 -40.12 28.54
N HIS A 128 -21.35 -39.45 28.07
CA HIS A 128 -21.26 -38.48 26.98
C HIS A 128 -20.42 -37.26 27.36
N LEU A 129 -20.58 -36.75 28.57
CA LEU A 129 -19.78 -35.63 29.07
C LEU A 129 -18.30 -35.99 29.19
N ILE A 130 -17.97 -37.15 29.77
CA ILE A 130 -16.57 -37.60 29.89
C ILE A 130 -15.97 -37.82 28.51
N TYR A 131 -16.70 -38.47 27.60
CA TYR A 131 -16.25 -38.68 26.23
C TYR A 131 -15.98 -37.36 25.52
N PHE A 132 -16.90 -36.41 25.62
CA PHE A 132 -16.76 -35.09 25.02
C PHE A 132 -15.52 -34.37 25.53
N ILE A 133 -15.30 -34.33 26.85
CA ILE A 133 -14.12 -33.70 27.45
C ILE A 133 -12.83 -34.36 26.95
N LEU A 134 -12.78 -35.70 26.89
CA LEU A 134 -11.61 -36.43 26.43
C LEU A 134 -11.33 -36.20 24.94
N VAL A 135 -12.34 -36.21 24.09
CA VAL A 135 -12.22 -35.86 22.66
C VAL A 135 -11.77 -34.41 22.51
N LEU A 136 -12.29 -33.50 23.34
CA LEU A 136 -11.90 -32.11 23.32
C LEU A 136 -10.40 -31.95 23.63
N ILE A 137 -9.92 -32.64 24.65
CA ILE A 137 -8.49 -32.64 25.00
C ILE A 137 -7.64 -33.22 23.86
N VAL A 138 -8.07 -34.31 23.24
CA VAL A 138 -7.30 -34.98 22.18
C VAL A 138 -7.23 -34.15 20.89
N PHE A 139 -8.34 -33.58 20.45
CA PHE A 139 -8.43 -32.95 19.13
C PHE A 139 -8.28 -31.43 19.15
N TYR A 140 -8.76 -30.74 20.20
CA TYR A 140 -8.76 -29.27 20.22
C TYR A 140 -7.53 -28.68 20.91
N THR A 141 -6.84 -29.41 21.79
CA THR A 141 -5.61 -28.91 22.43
C THR A 141 -4.53 -28.54 21.41
N PRO A 142 -4.24 -29.34 20.36
CA PRO A 142 -3.28 -28.94 19.32
C PRO A 142 -3.67 -27.66 18.57
N GLU A 143 -4.97 -27.45 18.33
CA GLU A 143 -5.49 -26.30 17.59
C GLU A 143 -5.45 -25.00 18.42
N LEU A 144 -5.77 -25.11 19.72
CA LEU A 144 -5.65 -24.03 20.70
C LEU A 144 -4.18 -23.62 20.91
N VAL A 145 -3.27 -24.58 21.00
CA VAL A 145 -1.83 -24.34 21.18
C VAL A 145 -1.22 -23.67 19.94
N GLN A 146 -1.73 -23.97 18.74
CA GLN A 146 -1.26 -23.36 17.49
C GLN A 146 -1.84 -21.97 17.20
N ARG A 147 -2.67 -21.39 18.10
CA ARG A 147 -3.27 -20.04 17.98
C ARG A 147 -3.98 -19.75 16.65
N SER A 148 -4.54 -20.77 16.02
CA SER A 148 -5.23 -20.64 14.74
C SER A 148 -6.66 -20.08 14.85
N MET A 149 -7.23 -20.01 16.07
CA MET A 149 -8.59 -19.53 16.35
C MET A 149 -8.61 -18.53 17.51
N ARG A 150 -9.46 -17.50 17.43
CA ARG A 150 -9.65 -16.52 18.52
C ARG A 150 -10.44 -17.15 19.69
N PRO A 151 -10.27 -16.70 20.95
CA PRO A 151 -11.00 -17.23 22.10
C PRO A 151 -12.53 -17.19 21.94
N GLY A 152 -13.08 -16.14 21.34
CA GLY A 152 -14.52 -16.05 21.06
C GLY A 152 -15.02 -17.05 20.01
N GLU A 153 -14.18 -17.45 19.06
CA GLU A 153 -14.50 -18.47 18.06
C GLU A 153 -14.49 -19.87 18.68
N PHE A 154 -13.53 -20.12 19.58
CA PHE A 154 -13.48 -21.37 20.34
C PHE A 154 -14.72 -21.55 21.23
N ILE A 155 -15.13 -20.51 21.97
CA ILE A 155 -16.35 -20.55 22.80
C ILE A 155 -17.59 -20.79 21.92
N TYR A 156 -17.66 -20.12 20.77
CA TYR A 156 -18.75 -20.33 19.82
C TYR A 156 -18.81 -21.79 19.34
N LEU A 157 -17.66 -22.33 18.95
CA LEU A 157 -17.54 -23.69 18.46
C LEU A 157 -17.95 -24.72 19.52
N LEU A 158 -17.45 -24.52 20.74
CA LEU A 158 -17.79 -25.32 21.90
C LEU A 158 -19.29 -25.34 22.17
N GLY A 159 -19.96 -24.18 22.04
CA GLY A 159 -21.41 -24.06 22.23
C GLY A 159 -22.19 -24.93 21.23
N TYR A 160 -21.79 -24.93 19.96
CA TYR A 160 -22.43 -25.76 18.94
C TYR A 160 -22.15 -27.25 19.12
N GLU A 161 -20.92 -27.63 19.45
CA GLU A 161 -20.59 -29.03 19.74
C GLU A 161 -21.38 -29.53 20.95
N LEU A 162 -21.45 -28.75 22.02
CA LEU A 162 -22.18 -29.11 23.22
C LEU A 162 -23.68 -29.24 22.96
N LEU A 163 -24.28 -28.33 22.18
CA LEU A 163 -25.67 -28.43 21.76
C LEU A 163 -25.91 -29.69 20.92
N TYR A 164 -25.06 -29.93 19.92
CA TYR A 164 -25.17 -31.04 18.99
C TYR A 164 -24.99 -32.40 19.69
N ILE A 165 -24.04 -32.50 20.61
CA ILE A 165 -23.82 -33.68 21.44
C ILE A 165 -25.00 -33.88 22.40
N SER A 166 -25.51 -32.83 23.04
CA SER A 166 -26.66 -32.94 23.95
C SER A 166 -27.90 -33.47 23.23
N VAL A 167 -28.22 -32.91 22.07
CA VAL A 167 -29.38 -33.34 21.26
C VAL A 167 -29.20 -34.77 20.74
N SER A 168 -28.03 -35.12 20.20
CA SER A 168 -27.75 -36.49 19.75
C SER A 168 -27.73 -37.50 20.91
N SER A 169 -27.30 -37.10 22.10
CA SER A 169 -27.36 -37.90 23.33
C SER A 169 -28.81 -38.20 23.70
N ILE A 170 -29.70 -37.20 23.73
CA ILE A 170 -31.13 -37.38 24.03
C ILE A 170 -31.77 -38.33 23.02
N ILE A 171 -31.52 -38.09 21.73
CA ILE A 171 -32.00 -38.94 20.64
C ILE A 171 -31.59 -40.40 20.90
N LEU A 172 -30.31 -40.66 21.10
CA LEU A 172 -29.80 -42.02 21.24
C LEU A 172 -30.24 -42.68 22.56
N TYR A 173 -30.38 -41.93 23.65
CA TYR A 173 -30.97 -42.46 24.89
C TYR A 173 -32.42 -42.92 24.67
N LEU A 174 -33.23 -42.13 23.96
CA LEU A 174 -34.61 -42.50 23.61
C LEU A 174 -34.66 -43.69 22.65
N PHE A 175 -33.69 -43.82 21.74
CA PHE A 175 -33.51 -45.00 20.90
C PHE A 175 -33.30 -46.26 21.77
N TYR A 176 -32.37 -46.20 22.74
CA TYR A 176 -32.12 -47.31 23.65
C TYR A 176 -33.36 -47.65 24.49
N ARG A 177 -34.04 -46.65 25.06
CA ARG A 177 -35.23 -46.87 25.89
C ARG A 177 -36.40 -47.44 25.09
N SER A 178 -36.67 -46.92 23.91
CA SER A 178 -37.76 -47.40 23.06
C SER A 178 -37.54 -48.84 22.61
N TYR A 179 -36.29 -49.23 22.31
CA TYR A 179 -35.94 -50.62 22.02
C TYR A 179 -36.31 -51.57 23.17
N HIS A 180 -36.04 -51.17 24.42
CA HIS A 180 -36.36 -51.98 25.60
C HIS A 180 -37.84 -51.95 26.02
N LEU A 181 -38.67 -51.08 25.45
CA LEU A 181 -40.12 -51.04 25.69
C LEU A 181 -40.91 -51.99 24.78
N GLY A 182 -40.31 -52.47 23.68
CA GLY A 182 -40.92 -53.39 22.74
C GLY A 182 -40.96 -52.87 21.30
N LEU A 183 -41.39 -53.73 20.37
CA LEU A 183 -41.30 -53.46 18.93
C LEU A 183 -42.13 -52.25 18.48
N ILE A 184 -43.37 -52.11 18.97
CA ILE A 184 -44.25 -51.01 18.56
C ILE A 184 -43.71 -49.65 19.00
N PRO A 185 -43.36 -49.41 20.29
CA PRO A 185 -42.68 -48.17 20.72
C PRO A 185 -41.41 -47.87 19.92
N PHE A 186 -40.62 -48.89 19.61
CA PHE A 186 -39.38 -48.74 18.84
C PHE A 186 -39.63 -48.31 17.39
N LEU A 187 -40.61 -48.90 16.70
CA LEU A 187 -40.97 -48.50 15.33
C LEU A 187 -41.54 -47.08 15.28
N VAL A 188 -42.41 -46.71 16.23
CA VAL A 188 -42.94 -45.35 16.34
C VAL A 188 -41.80 -44.34 16.53
N TYR A 189 -40.84 -44.67 17.40
CA TYR A 189 -39.65 -43.84 17.60
C TYR A 189 -38.83 -43.68 16.31
N LEU A 190 -38.56 -44.76 15.57
CA LEU A 190 -37.80 -44.70 14.33
C LEU A 190 -38.49 -43.85 13.24
N ILE A 191 -39.82 -43.95 13.12
CA ILE A 191 -40.60 -43.13 12.18
C ILE A 191 -40.53 -41.65 12.56
N ALA A 192 -40.69 -41.33 13.85
CA ALA A 192 -40.60 -39.95 14.35
C ALA A 192 -39.19 -39.37 14.24
N LEU A 193 -38.16 -40.22 14.30
CA LEU A 193 -36.76 -39.78 14.30
C LEU A 193 -36.35 -39.10 12.99
N VAL A 194 -36.83 -39.59 11.84
CA VAL A 194 -36.46 -39.05 10.52
C VAL A 194 -36.79 -37.56 10.37
N PRO A 195 -38.04 -37.10 10.58
CA PRO A 195 -38.35 -35.68 10.47
C PRO A 195 -37.69 -34.84 11.57
N ILE A 196 -37.47 -35.40 12.78
CA ILE A 196 -36.75 -34.70 13.86
C ILE A 196 -35.30 -34.43 13.47
N ILE A 197 -34.59 -35.44 12.97
CA ILE A 197 -33.20 -35.29 12.50
C ILE A 197 -33.14 -34.29 11.34
N ALA A 198 -34.07 -34.38 10.38
CA ALA A 198 -34.11 -33.46 9.25
C ALA A 198 -34.35 -32.01 9.68
N GLY A 199 -35.31 -31.79 10.60
CA GLY A 199 -35.60 -30.46 11.16
C GLY A 199 -34.43 -29.88 11.94
N LEU A 200 -33.78 -30.70 12.79
CA LEU A 200 -32.59 -30.28 13.52
C LEU A 200 -31.44 -29.94 12.58
N ALA A 201 -31.16 -30.78 11.58
CA ALA A 201 -30.12 -30.52 10.60
C ALA A 201 -30.37 -29.20 9.86
N TYR A 202 -31.62 -28.90 9.50
CA TYR A 202 -32.02 -27.63 8.90
C TYR A 202 -31.77 -26.44 9.84
N ILE A 203 -32.22 -26.53 11.10
CA ILE A 203 -32.05 -25.46 12.11
C ILE A 203 -30.56 -25.18 12.35
N PHE A 204 -29.75 -26.22 12.54
CA PHE A 204 -28.30 -26.07 12.72
C PHE A 204 -27.65 -25.45 11.48
N SER A 205 -28.01 -25.90 10.28
CA SER A 205 -27.48 -25.33 9.03
C SER A 205 -27.77 -23.83 8.95
N MET A 206 -29.03 -23.43 9.20
CA MET A 206 -29.45 -22.04 9.19
C MET A 206 -28.75 -21.20 10.26
N SER A 207 -28.59 -21.72 11.48
CA SER A 207 -27.96 -20.95 12.56
C SER A 207 -26.44 -20.78 12.34
N ILE A 208 -25.77 -21.79 11.78
CA ILE A 208 -24.36 -21.70 11.37
C ILE A 208 -24.19 -20.66 10.25
N GLU A 209 -25.06 -20.71 9.25
CA GLU A 209 -25.00 -19.81 8.09
C GLU A 209 -25.29 -18.35 8.51
N ALA A 210 -26.29 -18.13 9.36
CA ALA A 210 -26.58 -16.81 9.94
C ALA A 210 -25.38 -16.25 10.72
N LYS A 211 -24.69 -17.08 11.50
CA LYS A 211 -23.49 -16.63 12.22
C LYS A 211 -22.33 -16.31 11.27
N ARG A 212 -22.09 -17.15 10.25
CA ARG A 212 -21.07 -16.86 9.24
C ARG A 212 -21.33 -15.52 8.58
N LEU A 213 -22.58 -15.24 8.21
CA LEU A 213 -22.97 -13.96 7.64
C LEU A 213 -22.72 -12.80 8.61
N LYS A 214 -23.01 -12.98 9.90
CA LYS A 214 -22.70 -11.99 10.94
C LYS A 214 -21.21 -11.67 11.01
N ILE A 215 -20.34 -12.68 10.96
CA ILE A 215 -18.87 -12.46 10.98
C ILE A 215 -18.42 -11.71 9.73
N LEU A 216 -18.97 -12.04 8.55
CA LEU A 216 -18.66 -11.31 7.32
C LEU A 216 -19.10 -9.84 7.41
N PHE A 217 -20.26 -9.57 8.00
CA PHE A 217 -20.73 -8.20 8.23
C PHE A 217 -19.81 -7.42 9.19
N GLU A 218 -19.39 -8.04 10.31
CA GLU A 218 -18.43 -7.44 11.25
C GLU A 218 -17.10 -7.10 10.56
N ILE A 219 -16.59 -7.98 9.70
CA ILE A 219 -15.38 -7.74 8.91
C ILE A 219 -15.57 -6.57 7.94
N GLN A 220 -16.70 -6.53 7.24
CA GLN A 220 -17.03 -5.45 6.31
C GLN A 220 -17.13 -4.10 7.03
N GLU A 221 -17.65 -4.08 8.26
CA GLU A 221 -17.74 -2.87 9.07
C GLU A 221 -16.37 -2.40 9.58
N GLU A 222 -15.52 -3.32 10.04
CA GLU A 222 -14.13 -3.05 10.46
C GLU A 222 -13.26 -2.51 9.30
N MET A 223 -13.58 -2.87 8.05
CA MET A 223 -12.83 -2.46 6.85
C MET A 223 -13.21 -1.08 6.29
N LYS A 224 -14.25 -0.41 6.80
CA LYS A 224 -14.63 0.92 6.29
C LYS A 224 -13.54 1.94 6.64
N SER A 225 -13.15 2.78 5.68
CA SER A 225 -12.22 3.93 5.83
C SER A 225 -10.76 3.62 6.15
N LEU A 226 -10.28 2.41 5.86
CA LEU A 226 -8.90 2.02 6.08
C LEU A 226 -7.98 2.36 4.89
N SER A 227 -6.69 2.57 5.17
CA SER A 227 -5.67 2.65 4.12
C SER A 227 -5.56 1.30 3.37
N VAL A 228 -4.96 1.28 2.18
CA VAL A 228 -4.74 0.01 1.45
C VAL A 228 -3.91 -0.97 2.27
N LYS A 229 -2.92 -0.48 3.04
CA LYS A 229 -2.06 -1.28 3.90
C LYS A 229 -2.85 -1.92 5.04
N ASP A 230 -3.67 -1.15 5.72
CA ASP A 230 -4.51 -1.65 6.81
C ASP A 230 -5.56 -2.63 6.29
N THR A 231 -6.14 -2.35 5.12
CA THR A 231 -7.09 -3.25 4.45
C THR A 231 -6.43 -4.57 4.09
N ILE A 232 -5.23 -4.56 3.50
CA ILE A 232 -4.45 -5.77 3.18
C ILE A 232 -4.20 -6.57 4.47
N HIS A 233 -3.70 -5.93 5.54
CA HIS A 233 -3.46 -6.62 6.81
C HIS A 233 -4.73 -7.27 7.37
N LEU A 234 -5.87 -6.58 7.28
CA LEU A 234 -7.13 -7.10 7.79
C LEU A 234 -7.70 -8.23 6.91
N VAL A 235 -7.50 -8.17 5.59
CA VAL A 235 -7.81 -9.28 4.66
C VAL A 235 -6.94 -10.49 4.97
N LEU A 236 -5.63 -10.34 5.15
CA LEU A 236 -4.75 -11.45 5.51
C LEU A 236 -5.20 -12.10 6.82
N LYS A 237 -5.42 -11.28 7.85
CA LYS A 237 -5.85 -11.73 9.18
C LYS A 237 -7.19 -12.46 9.12
N ASN A 238 -8.17 -11.96 8.38
CA ASN A 238 -9.51 -12.53 8.36
C ASN A 238 -9.70 -13.64 7.33
N SER A 239 -9.07 -13.57 6.17
CA SER A 239 -9.17 -14.62 5.13
C SER A 239 -8.67 -15.96 5.62
N LYS A 240 -7.64 -15.98 6.47
CA LYS A 240 -7.10 -17.23 7.05
C LYS A 240 -8.12 -18.01 7.89
N ARG A 241 -9.17 -17.33 8.40
CA ARG A 241 -10.31 -17.93 9.14
C ARG A 241 -11.24 -18.73 8.23
N PHE A 242 -11.26 -18.43 6.94
CA PHE A 242 -12.20 -19.00 5.97
C PHE A 242 -11.53 -19.83 4.87
N ILE A 243 -10.32 -19.45 4.45
CA ILE A 243 -9.59 -20.03 3.32
C ILE A 243 -8.27 -20.60 3.82
N ASP A 244 -7.88 -21.79 3.36
CA ASP A 244 -6.53 -22.32 3.62
C ASP A 244 -5.55 -21.94 2.54
N TRP A 245 -4.71 -20.96 2.86
CA TRP A 245 -3.66 -20.46 1.99
C TRP A 245 -2.32 -20.47 2.72
N THR A 246 -1.22 -20.75 2.04
CA THR A 246 0.13 -20.56 2.55
C THR A 246 0.69 -19.18 2.23
N ASN A 247 0.36 -18.64 1.06
CA ASN A 247 0.66 -17.24 0.70
C ASN A 247 -0.55 -16.51 0.14
N VAL A 248 -0.48 -15.18 0.19
CA VAL A 248 -1.41 -14.29 -0.50
C VAL A 248 -0.63 -13.22 -1.24
N ASN A 249 -1.02 -12.98 -2.48
CA ASN A 249 -0.47 -11.96 -3.34
C ASN A 249 -1.58 -10.98 -3.76
N PHE A 250 -1.23 -9.71 -3.89
CA PHE A 250 -2.13 -8.67 -4.38
C PHE A 250 -1.44 -8.00 -5.55
N ALA A 251 -2.08 -8.05 -6.71
CA ALA A 251 -1.58 -7.40 -7.90
C ALA A 251 -2.59 -6.35 -8.39
N ALA A 252 -2.11 -5.21 -8.88
CA ALA A 252 -2.93 -4.22 -9.57
C ALA A 252 -2.85 -4.38 -11.07
N LEU A 253 -3.95 -4.06 -11.73
CA LEU A 253 -4.01 -3.93 -13.17
C LEU A 253 -3.59 -2.51 -13.57
N GLU A 254 -2.59 -2.45 -14.44
CA GLU A 254 -2.19 -1.26 -15.19
C GLU A 254 -2.53 -1.49 -16.67
N GLU A 255 -2.37 -0.48 -17.54
CA GLU A 255 -2.92 -0.50 -18.92
C GLU A 255 -2.62 -1.79 -19.70
N GLU A 256 -1.35 -2.22 -19.74
CA GLU A 256 -0.92 -3.42 -20.50
C GLU A 256 -0.29 -4.52 -19.64
N HIS A 257 -0.24 -4.32 -18.33
CA HIS A 257 0.49 -5.20 -17.43
C HIS A 257 -0.11 -5.26 -16.03
N VAL A 258 0.20 -6.34 -15.33
CA VAL A 258 -0.19 -6.58 -13.95
C VAL A 258 1.02 -6.41 -13.06
N ARG A 259 0.92 -5.52 -12.07
CA ARG A 259 2.01 -5.22 -11.11
C ARG A 259 1.69 -5.85 -9.76
N LEU A 260 2.60 -6.66 -9.22
CA LEU A 260 2.50 -7.15 -7.86
C LEU A 260 2.74 -5.98 -6.88
N ILE A 261 1.79 -5.70 -6.00
CA ILE A 261 1.89 -4.64 -4.97
C ILE A 261 2.30 -5.22 -3.62
N TYR A 262 1.83 -6.43 -3.31
CA TYR A 262 2.08 -7.07 -2.03
C TYR A 262 2.18 -8.59 -2.17
N SER A 263 3.11 -9.20 -1.43
CA SER A 263 3.14 -10.65 -1.21
C SER A 263 3.41 -10.94 0.27
N THR A 264 2.73 -11.93 0.86
CA THR A 264 3.03 -12.36 2.24
C THR A 264 4.48 -12.82 2.41
N SER A 265 5.15 -13.25 1.34
CA SER A 265 6.54 -13.69 1.36
C SER A 265 7.56 -12.55 1.27
N ARG A 266 7.17 -11.37 0.74
CA ARG A 266 8.09 -10.25 0.44
C ARG A 266 7.67 -8.90 1.02
N GLY A 267 6.45 -8.77 1.54
CA GLY A 267 5.85 -7.49 1.90
C GLY A 267 5.40 -6.69 0.67
N PHE A 268 5.43 -5.35 0.78
CA PHE A 268 5.16 -4.46 -0.35
C PHE A 268 6.31 -4.49 -1.35
N VAL A 269 5.98 -4.61 -2.63
CA VAL A 269 6.94 -4.71 -3.74
C VAL A 269 6.46 -3.88 -4.91
N SER A 270 7.38 -3.37 -5.72
CA SER A 270 7.10 -2.57 -6.93
C SER A 270 7.71 -3.16 -8.20
N ASP A 271 8.64 -4.10 -8.07
CA ASP A 271 9.58 -4.42 -9.14
C ASP A 271 9.15 -5.63 -9.98
N PHE A 272 8.02 -6.24 -9.63
CA PHE A 272 7.50 -7.43 -10.30
C PHE A 272 6.27 -7.09 -11.15
N VAL A 273 6.45 -7.14 -12.46
CA VAL A 273 5.45 -6.81 -13.47
C VAL A 273 5.33 -7.96 -14.45
N THR A 274 4.09 -8.35 -14.79
CA THR A 274 3.80 -9.41 -15.75
C THR A 274 2.87 -8.89 -16.85
N PRO A 275 3.08 -9.26 -18.13
CA PRO A 275 2.16 -8.94 -19.22
C PRO A 275 0.73 -9.44 -18.97
N LEU A 276 -0.27 -8.70 -19.49
CA LEU A 276 -1.69 -9.03 -19.32
C LEU A 276 -2.16 -10.28 -20.11
N ASP A 277 -1.32 -10.86 -20.96
CA ASP A 277 -1.62 -12.07 -21.74
C ASP A 277 -1.05 -13.36 -21.14
N LYS A 278 -0.34 -13.27 -20.01
CA LYS A 278 0.39 -14.40 -19.41
C LYS A 278 0.09 -14.58 -17.93
N GLY A 279 -0.03 -15.83 -17.48
CA GLY A 279 -0.26 -16.14 -16.06
C GLY A 279 -1.72 -16.42 -15.71
N VAL A 280 -1.94 -17.16 -14.62
CA VAL A 280 -3.26 -17.43 -14.04
C VAL A 280 -3.91 -16.13 -13.55
N VAL A 281 -3.11 -15.24 -12.96
CA VAL A 281 -3.51 -13.89 -12.52
C VAL A 281 -4.16 -13.12 -13.68
N SER A 282 -3.47 -13.00 -14.82
CA SER A 282 -3.99 -12.33 -16.01
C SER A 282 -5.23 -13.01 -16.59
N ARG A 283 -5.25 -14.34 -16.58
CA ARG A 283 -6.42 -15.13 -17.00
C ARG A 283 -7.67 -14.83 -16.16
N ALA A 284 -7.52 -14.68 -14.85
CA ALA A 284 -8.62 -14.33 -13.96
C ALA A 284 -9.24 -12.94 -14.29
N ILE A 285 -8.40 -11.99 -14.71
CA ILE A 285 -8.83 -10.67 -15.20
C ILE A 285 -9.59 -10.81 -16.52
N MET A 286 -8.99 -11.51 -17.50
CA MET A 286 -9.55 -11.66 -18.85
C MET A 286 -10.87 -12.45 -18.88
N GLU A 287 -10.92 -13.58 -18.16
CA GLU A 287 -12.12 -14.43 -18.07
C GLU A 287 -13.17 -13.88 -17.10
N LYS A 288 -12.84 -12.81 -16.37
CA LYS A 288 -13.72 -12.11 -15.43
C LYS A 288 -14.30 -12.99 -14.32
N LYS A 289 -13.58 -14.04 -13.91
CA LYS A 289 -14.02 -14.98 -12.88
C LYS A 289 -12.85 -15.46 -12.03
N THR A 290 -13.17 -15.94 -10.84
CA THR A 290 -12.19 -16.63 -9.98
C THR A 290 -11.72 -17.92 -10.66
N ILE A 291 -10.40 -18.08 -10.79
CA ILE A 291 -9.77 -19.27 -11.37
C ILE A 291 -9.15 -20.07 -10.23
N ILE A 292 -9.47 -21.37 -10.14
CA ILE A 292 -8.83 -22.32 -9.22
C ILE A 292 -7.95 -23.26 -10.05
N VAL A 293 -6.66 -23.28 -9.73
CA VAL A 293 -5.68 -24.20 -10.29
C VAL A 293 -5.37 -25.27 -9.24
N ASP A 294 -5.85 -26.48 -9.49
CA ASP A 294 -5.71 -27.63 -8.61
C ASP A 294 -4.25 -28.11 -8.49
N ASP A 295 -3.46 -27.97 -9.55
CA ASP A 295 -2.08 -28.41 -9.63
C ASP A 295 -1.29 -27.49 -10.58
N VAL A 296 -0.53 -26.55 -10.01
CA VAL A 296 0.21 -25.55 -10.78
C VAL A 296 1.29 -26.17 -11.69
N GLU A 297 1.78 -27.38 -11.38
CA GLU A 297 2.79 -28.05 -12.19
C GLU A 297 2.21 -28.63 -13.49
N LYS A 298 0.89 -28.78 -13.57
CA LYS A 298 0.17 -29.28 -14.75
C LYS A 298 -0.44 -28.17 -15.58
N GLU A 299 -0.30 -26.93 -15.14
CA GLU A 299 -0.97 -25.78 -15.73
C GLU A 299 0.04 -25.04 -16.63
N PRO A 300 -0.23 -24.94 -17.96
CA PRO A 300 0.78 -24.58 -18.95
C PRO A 300 1.29 -23.14 -18.85
N ASP A 301 0.47 -22.22 -18.32
CA ASP A 301 0.77 -20.79 -18.32
C ASP A 301 1.02 -20.21 -16.92
N VAL A 302 1.36 -21.03 -15.91
CA VAL A 302 1.61 -20.53 -14.55
C VAL A 302 2.93 -19.79 -14.46
N ILE A 303 2.91 -18.63 -13.82
CA ILE A 303 4.12 -17.90 -13.42
C ILE A 303 4.43 -18.27 -11.97
N VAL A 304 5.29 -19.28 -11.77
CA VAL A 304 5.62 -19.77 -10.43
C VAL A 304 6.64 -18.85 -9.75
N LEU A 305 6.18 -18.02 -8.81
CA LEU A 305 7.04 -17.19 -7.96
C LEU A 305 7.81 -18.01 -6.91
N ASN A 306 7.24 -19.13 -6.47
CA ASN A 306 7.82 -20.03 -5.48
C ASN A 306 7.53 -21.50 -5.83
N LYS A 307 8.59 -22.30 -5.98
CA LYS A 307 8.52 -23.72 -6.37
C LYS A 307 7.79 -24.64 -5.38
N GLU A 308 7.60 -24.18 -4.14
CA GLU A 308 6.85 -24.94 -3.13
C GLU A 308 5.33 -24.90 -3.34
N ILE A 309 4.84 -23.96 -4.17
CA ILE A 309 3.41 -23.81 -4.43
C ILE A 309 2.93 -24.92 -5.34
N LYS A 310 1.78 -25.50 -4.99
CA LYS A 310 1.15 -26.63 -5.67
C LYS A 310 -0.27 -26.35 -6.15
N SER A 311 -0.99 -25.42 -5.52
CA SER A 311 -2.28 -24.94 -6.01
C SER A 311 -2.41 -23.42 -5.83
N GLU A 312 -3.25 -22.80 -6.66
CA GLU A 312 -3.41 -21.35 -6.76
C GLU A 312 -4.88 -21.01 -6.98
N MET A 313 -5.34 -19.88 -6.44
CA MET A 313 -6.69 -19.35 -6.62
C MET A 313 -6.64 -17.85 -6.85
N CYS A 314 -6.80 -17.43 -8.10
CA CYS A 314 -6.75 -16.03 -8.50
C CYS A 314 -8.16 -15.45 -8.61
N THR A 315 -8.42 -14.40 -7.85
CA THR A 315 -9.72 -13.73 -7.77
C THR A 315 -9.62 -12.29 -8.27
N PRO A 316 -10.32 -11.90 -9.35
CA PRO A 316 -10.29 -10.52 -9.82
C PRO A 316 -10.93 -9.56 -8.82
N ILE A 317 -10.29 -8.40 -8.63
CA ILE A 317 -10.78 -7.29 -7.81
C ILE A 317 -11.44 -6.28 -8.74
N TYR A 318 -12.71 -5.98 -8.49
CA TYR A 318 -13.49 -5.06 -9.32
C TYR A 318 -13.81 -3.76 -8.59
N PHE A 319 -13.67 -2.63 -9.27
CA PHE A 319 -14.22 -1.33 -8.87
C PHE A 319 -15.16 -0.83 -9.95
N GLN A 320 -16.42 -0.56 -9.59
CA GLN A 320 -17.47 -0.11 -10.52
C GLN A 320 -17.58 -0.96 -11.81
N GLY A 321 -17.47 -2.28 -11.66
CA GLY A 321 -17.59 -3.23 -12.78
C GLY A 321 -16.33 -3.39 -13.66
N LYS A 322 -15.25 -2.66 -13.38
CA LYS A 322 -13.96 -2.80 -14.07
C LYS A 322 -12.95 -3.54 -13.18
N PRO A 323 -12.17 -4.49 -13.73
CA PRO A 323 -11.08 -5.09 -12.97
C PRO A 323 -10.01 -4.03 -12.70
N ILE A 324 -9.51 -3.99 -11.47
CA ILE A 324 -8.44 -3.08 -11.02
C ILE A 324 -7.24 -3.84 -10.43
N GLY A 325 -7.35 -5.16 -10.32
CA GLY A 325 -6.33 -6.01 -9.75
C GLY A 325 -6.79 -7.44 -9.53
N VAL A 326 -5.96 -8.23 -8.85
CA VAL A 326 -6.21 -9.62 -8.51
C VAL A 326 -5.76 -9.88 -7.09
N LEU A 327 -6.60 -10.58 -6.35
CA LEU A 327 -6.28 -11.21 -5.08
C LEU A 327 -5.96 -12.68 -5.36
N ASP A 328 -4.72 -13.07 -5.12
CA ASP A 328 -4.22 -14.41 -5.41
C ASP A 328 -3.88 -15.15 -4.11
N PHE A 329 -4.44 -16.35 -3.94
CA PHE A 329 -4.20 -17.25 -2.83
C PHE A 329 -3.44 -18.48 -3.30
N GLU A 330 -2.34 -18.82 -2.63
CA GLU A 330 -1.50 -19.97 -2.98
C GLU A 330 -1.49 -21.02 -1.86
N HIS A 331 -1.32 -22.31 -2.20
CA HIS A 331 -1.11 -23.38 -1.24
C HIS A 331 0.00 -24.36 -1.66
N ARG A 332 0.72 -24.91 -0.67
CA ARG A 332 1.74 -25.97 -0.86
C ARG A 332 1.17 -27.39 -1.08
N ILE A 333 -0.15 -27.52 -1.18
CA ILE A 333 -0.84 -28.82 -1.34
C ILE A 333 -1.68 -28.72 -2.61
N PRO A 334 -1.66 -29.72 -3.50
CA PRO A 334 -2.58 -29.76 -4.64
C PRO A 334 -4.04 -29.81 -4.19
N LYS A 335 -4.95 -29.23 -4.97
CA LYS A 335 -6.41 -29.23 -4.74
C LYS A 335 -6.81 -28.67 -3.38
N ALA A 336 -6.10 -27.65 -2.90
CA ALA A 336 -6.37 -27.07 -1.59
C ALA A 336 -7.65 -26.21 -1.57
N PHE A 337 -8.02 -25.63 -2.71
CA PHE A 337 -9.13 -24.67 -2.80
C PHE A 337 -10.41 -25.30 -3.33
N THR A 338 -11.54 -24.87 -2.78
CA THR A 338 -12.87 -25.32 -3.15
C THR A 338 -13.71 -24.17 -3.72
N LYS A 339 -14.90 -24.48 -4.26
CA LYS A 339 -15.87 -23.45 -4.67
C LYS A 339 -16.33 -22.56 -3.51
N TYR A 340 -16.25 -23.04 -2.27
CA TYR A 340 -16.55 -22.22 -1.09
C TYR A 340 -15.44 -21.20 -0.86
N ASP A 341 -14.18 -21.61 -0.99
CA ASP A 341 -13.02 -20.72 -0.84
C ASP A 341 -13.04 -19.60 -1.88
N ALA A 342 -13.42 -19.91 -3.13
CA ALA A 342 -13.61 -18.90 -4.17
C ALA A 342 -14.65 -17.84 -3.78
N ARG A 343 -15.80 -18.23 -3.22
CA ARG A 343 -16.81 -17.25 -2.74
C ARG A 343 -16.29 -16.37 -1.61
N MET A 344 -15.46 -16.93 -0.72
CA MET A 344 -14.83 -16.18 0.36
C MET A 344 -13.76 -15.23 -0.19
N ALA A 345 -12.97 -15.67 -1.18
CA ALA A 345 -11.97 -14.85 -1.85
C ALA A 345 -12.64 -13.67 -2.57
N GLU A 346 -13.76 -13.90 -3.26
CA GLU A 346 -14.58 -12.86 -3.90
C GLU A 346 -15.11 -11.84 -2.89
N PHE A 347 -15.53 -12.30 -1.70
CA PHE A 347 -15.91 -11.41 -0.61
C PHE A 347 -14.75 -10.48 -0.21
N PHE A 348 -13.55 -11.04 0.03
CA PHE A 348 -12.37 -10.24 0.40
C PHE A 348 -11.88 -9.33 -0.72
N ALA A 349 -11.91 -9.80 -1.97
CA ALA A 349 -11.60 -9.00 -3.16
C ALA A 349 -12.49 -7.74 -3.23
N ARG A 350 -13.79 -7.88 -2.97
CA ARG A 350 -14.71 -6.74 -2.91
C ARG A 350 -14.38 -5.74 -1.80
N GLN A 351 -13.90 -6.19 -0.65
CA GLN A 351 -13.52 -5.28 0.45
C GLN A 351 -12.28 -4.44 0.09
N LEU A 352 -11.36 -5.00 -0.70
CA LEU A 352 -10.14 -4.31 -1.15
C LEU A 352 -10.39 -3.28 -2.24
N SER A 353 -11.49 -3.43 -2.97
CA SER A 353 -11.79 -2.64 -4.18
C SER A 353 -11.59 -1.14 -3.97
N ASN A 354 -12.20 -0.58 -2.92
CA ASN A 354 -12.17 0.86 -2.68
C ASN A 354 -10.78 1.35 -2.26
N SER A 355 -10.12 0.67 -1.32
CA SER A 355 -8.82 1.12 -0.82
C SER A 355 -7.71 0.89 -1.85
N LEU A 356 -7.80 -0.17 -2.66
CA LEU A 356 -6.91 -0.39 -3.80
C LEU A 356 -7.12 0.68 -4.88
N LYS A 357 -8.38 1.03 -5.21
CA LYS A 357 -8.66 2.11 -6.16
C LYS A 357 -8.08 3.45 -5.70
N ILE A 358 -8.30 3.81 -4.44
CA ILE A 358 -7.72 5.04 -3.85
C ILE A 358 -6.19 5.01 -3.95
N TYR A 359 -5.55 3.87 -3.64
CA TYR A 359 -4.10 3.72 -3.76
C TYR A 359 -3.61 3.94 -5.20
N LEU A 360 -4.28 3.33 -6.18
CA LEU A 360 -3.94 3.48 -7.60
C LEU A 360 -4.11 4.91 -8.10
N ASP A 361 -5.16 5.61 -7.66
CA ASP A 361 -5.42 7.00 -8.05
C ASP A 361 -4.45 7.99 -7.40
N LEU A 362 -3.90 7.65 -6.23
CA LEU A 362 -2.91 8.48 -5.53
C LEU A 362 -1.49 8.31 -6.06
N ALA A 363 -1.15 7.19 -6.68
CA ALA A 363 0.22 6.93 -7.16
C ALA A 363 0.73 7.99 -8.16
N PRO A 364 -0.04 8.42 -9.18
CA PRO A 364 0.38 9.50 -10.10
C PRO A 364 0.53 10.86 -9.41
N ILE A 365 -0.25 11.13 -8.35
CA ILE A 365 -0.20 12.39 -7.60
C ILE A 365 1.13 12.48 -6.84
N VAL A 366 1.57 11.38 -6.22
CA VAL A 366 2.87 11.33 -5.54
C VAL A 366 4.02 11.58 -6.52
N ASP A 367 4.02 10.93 -7.69
CA ASP A 367 5.03 11.18 -8.74
C ASP A 367 5.01 12.64 -9.20
N SER A 368 3.83 13.22 -9.35
CA SER A 368 3.67 14.63 -9.73
C SER A 368 4.26 15.57 -8.67
N ILE A 369 4.11 15.27 -7.38
CA ILE A 369 4.70 16.05 -6.28
C ILE A 369 6.24 15.99 -6.35
N ASP A 370 6.82 14.82 -6.61
CA ASP A 370 8.28 14.67 -6.72
C ASP A 370 8.85 15.43 -7.93
N ARG A 371 8.15 15.39 -9.07
CA ARG A 371 8.49 16.22 -10.23
C ARG A 371 8.41 17.71 -9.93
N LEU A 372 7.35 18.16 -9.24
CA LEU A 372 7.21 19.56 -8.83
C LEU A 372 8.32 20.00 -7.87
N ASN A 373 8.71 19.15 -6.91
CA ASN A 373 9.81 19.43 -6.00
C ASN A 373 11.15 19.58 -6.75
N THR A 374 11.37 18.74 -7.76
CA THR A 374 12.57 18.80 -8.61
C THR A 374 12.57 20.08 -9.45
N GLY A 375 11.46 20.40 -10.13
CA GLY A 375 11.31 21.62 -10.90
C GLY A 375 11.44 22.89 -10.05
N SER A 376 10.93 22.88 -8.81
CA SER A 376 11.08 23.99 -7.86
C SER A 376 12.55 24.25 -7.51
N LYS A 377 13.37 23.20 -7.32
CA LYS A 377 14.82 23.36 -7.08
C LYS A 377 15.54 23.95 -8.28
N GLU A 378 15.19 23.53 -9.49
CA GLU A 378 15.77 24.08 -10.72
C GLU A 378 15.41 25.55 -10.91
N ILE A 379 14.14 25.92 -10.70
CA ILE A 379 13.68 27.31 -10.74
C ILE A 379 14.47 28.16 -9.74
N ARG A 380 14.68 27.67 -8.51
CA ARG A 380 15.48 28.38 -7.50
C ARG A 380 16.91 28.65 -7.99
N GLY A 381 17.58 27.66 -8.58
CA GLY A 381 18.93 27.84 -9.14
C GLY A 381 18.97 28.85 -10.30
N ARG A 382 17.93 28.87 -11.15
CA ARG A 382 17.80 29.86 -12.22
C ARG A 382 17.57 31.28 -11.68
N VAL A 383 16.77 31.42 -10.62
CA VAL A 383 16.57 32.69 -9.92
C VAL A 383 17.89 33.19 -9.32
N ASP A 384 18.64 32.33 -8.61
CA ASP A 384 19.95 32.69 -8.04
C ASP A 384 20.94 33.18 -9.12
N THR A 385 20.94 32.53 -10.29
CA THR A 385 21.78 32.95 -11.43
C THR A 385 21.35 34.30 -12.00
N ALA A 386 20.05 34.53 -12.16
CA ALA A 386 19.52 35.80 -12.66
C ALA A 386 19.84 36.97 -11.71
N LEU A 387 19.83 36.73 -10.39
CA LEU A 387 20.18 37.71 -9.37
C LEU A 387 21.64 38.11 -9.44
N ASN A 388 22.55 37.14 -9.61
CA ASN A 388 23.97 37.44 -9.78
C ASN A 388 24.23 38.29 -11.03
N ILE A 389 23.53 38.00 -12.14
CA ILE A 389 23.62 38.81 -13.37
C ILE A 389 23.09 40.22 -13.13
N ALA A 390 21.93 40.36 -12.48
CA ALA A 390 21.36 41.66 -12.14
C ALA A 390 22.31 42.48 -11.25
N SER A 391 22.97 41.82 -10.29
CA SER A 391 23.94 42.47 -9.40
C SER A 391 25.17 42.99 -10.15
N ASN A 392 25.73 42.18 -11.06
CA ASN A 392 26.85 42.61 -11.89
C ASN A 392 26.49 43.80 -12.80
N ASN A 393 25.29 43.80 -13.39
CA ASN A 393 24.83 44.91 -14.25
C ASN A 393 24.67 46.21 -13.47
N VAL A 394 24.21 46.14 -12.22
CA VAL A 394 24.10 47.30 -11.32
C VAL A 394 25.47 47.91 -11.03
N GLU A 395 26.47 47.08 -10.71
CA GLU A 395 27.84 47.55 -10.46
C GLU A 395 28.46 48.17 -11.72
N GLU A 396 28.22 47.58 -12.89
CA GLU A 396 28.67 48.13 -14.17
C GLU A 396 28.01 49.48 -14.49
N ALA A 397 26.71 49.61 -14.27
CA ALA A 397 25.98 50.87 -14.44
C ALA A 397 26.52 51.99 -13.55
N LYS A 398 26.88 51.65 -12.30
CA LYS A 398 27.52 52.60 -11.37
C LYS A 398 28.87 53.06 -11.88
N SER A 399 29.75 52.14 -12.30
CA SER A 399 31.06 52.49 -12.85
C SER A 399 30.95 53.37 -14.11
N ILE A 400 29.96 53.12 -14.96
CA ILE A 400 29.65 53.98 -16.12
C ILE A 400 29.25 55.38 -15.66
N SER A 401 28.33 55.48 -14.68
CA SER A 401 27.86 56.77 -14.13
C SER A 401 29.01 57.60 -13.55
N GLU A 402 29.89 57.00 -12.76
CA GLU A 402 31.06 57.68 -12.17
C GLU A 402 32.04 58.18 -13.24
N ASN A 403 32.36 57.33 -14.23
CA ASN A 403 33.23 57.72 -15.34
C ASN A 403 32.61 58.87 -16.15
N MET A 404 31.29 58.86 -16.32
CA MET A 404 30.56 59.88 -17.05
C MET A 404 30.54 61.22 -16.32
N LYS A 405 30.35 61.23 -14.99
CA LYS A 405 30.51 62.45 -14.15
C LYS A 405 31.91 63.06 -14.29
N ARG A 406 32.96 62.22 -14.32
CA ARG A 406 34.34 62.68 -14.51
C ARG A 406 34.56 63.32 -15.89
N ILE A 407 34.12 62.65 -16.95
CA ILE A 407 34.20 63.19 -18.33
C ILE A 407 33.46 64.53 -18.44
N LEU A 408 32.26 64.65 -17.86
CA LEU A 408 31.50 65.89 -17.81
C LEU A 408 32.29 67.04 -17.15
N GLY A 409 32.97 66.77 -16.03
CA GLY A 409 33.82 67.75 -15.35
C GLY A 409 35.02 68.19 -16.20
N GLU A 410 35.72 67.24 -16.81
CA GLU A 410 36.84 67.53 -17.72
C GLU A 410 36.38 68.38 -18.91
N LEU A 411 35.22 68.11 -19.50
CA LEU A 411 34.69 68.87 -20.63
C LEU A 411 34.34 70.32 -20.29
N ASN A 412 33.80 70.58 -19.10
CA ASN A 412 33.55 71.95 -18.66
C ASN A 412 34.87 72.72 -18.55
N SER A 413 35.91 72.11 -17.97
CA SER A 413 37.24 72.74 -17.86
C SER A 413 37.88 73.04 -19.22
N VAL A 414 37.74 72.12 -20.19
CA VAL A 414 38.19 72.33 -21.57
C VAL A 414 37.41 73.47 -22.24
N GLY A 415 36.09 73.55 -22.01
CA GLY A 415 35.27 74.65 -22.51
C GLY A 415 35.72 76.02 -21.99
N GLU A 416 35.97 76.14 -20.69
CA GLU A 416 36.46 77.38 -20.06
C GLU A 416 37.85 77.78 -20.56
N GLU A 417 38.73 76.80 -20.83
CA GLU A 417 40.06 77.07 -21.39
C GLU A 417 39.97 77.55 -22.84
N ILE A 418 39.08 76.96 -23.65
CA ILE A 418 38.82 77.40 -25.01
C ILE A 418 38.30 78.84 -25.02
N GLU A 419 37.34 79.19 -24.16
CA GLU A 419 36.84 80.57 -24.05
C GLU A 419 37.94 81.58 -23.68
N ARG A 420 38.83 81.22 -22.74
CA ARG A 420 40.00 82.05 -22.39
C ARG A 420 40.95 82.22 -23.57
N LEU A 421 41.25 81.14 -24.28
CA LEU A 421 42.12 81.18 -25.46
C LEU A 421 41.51 82.01 -26.60
N TYR A 422 40.19 81.97 -26.81
CA TYR A 422 39.49 82.86 -27.75
C TYR A 422 39.69 84.34 -27.40
N SER A 423 39.63 84.70 -26.11
CA SER A 423 39.87 86.07 -25.65
C SER A 423 41.31 86.51 -25.96
N ILE A 424 42.29 85.65 -25.68
CA ILE A 424 43.71 85.91 -25.95
C ILE A 424 43.94 86.09 -27.46
N LEU A 425 43.32 85.25 -28.29
CA LEU A 425 43.44 85.36 -29.75
C LEU A 425 42.83 86.64 -30.29
N SER A 426 41.70 87.08 -29.74
CA SER A 426 41.08 88.34 -30.13
C SER A 426 42.00 89.52 -29.80
N GLU A 427 42.67 89.50 -28.66
CA GLU A 427 43.64 90.52 -28.25
C GLU A 427 44.88 90.52 -29.17
N ILE A 428 45.48 89.35 -29.42
CA ILE A 428 46.63 89.23 -30.33
C ILE A 428 46.27 89.66 -31.76
N SER A 429 45.06 89.34 -32.22
CA SER A 429 44.58 89.77 -33.55
C SER A 429 44.49 91.30 -33.64
N ASP A 430 43.99 91.98 -32.61
CA ASP A 430 43.88 93.45 -32.57
C ASP A 430 45.27 94.11 -32.46
N GLU A 431 46.17 93.54 -31.65
CA GLU A 431 47.57 93.97 -31.57
C GLU A 431 48.30 93.83 -32.92
N THR A 432 48.09 92.71 -33.62
CA THR A 432 48.71 92.47 -34.94
C THR A 432 48.16 93.43 -36.00
N ASP A 433 46.87 93.75 -35.96
CA ASP A 433 46.26 94.73 -36.85
C ASP A 433 46.72 96.16 -36.58
N THR A 434 46.84 96.55 -35.31
CA THR A 434 47.39 97.87 -34.94
C THR A 434 48.87 97.98 -35.32
N LEU A 435 49.65 96.91 -35.15
CA LEU A 435 51.04 96.84 -35.58
C LEU A 435 51.15 96.96 -37.11
N SER A 436 50.30 96.26 -37.87
CA SER A 436 50.23 96.38 -39.33
C SER A 436 49.99 97.84 -39.76
N ARG A 437 48.97 98.50 -39.20
CA ARG A 437 48.66 99.91 -39.53
C ARG A 437 49.83 100.84 -39.21
N LYS A 438 50.58 100.56 -38.13
CA LYS A 438 51.75 101.34 -37.73
C LYS A 438 52.94 101.15 -38.68
N ILE A 439 53.12 99.94 -39.22
CA ILE A 439 54.12 99.65 -40.24
C ILE A 439 53.75 100.30 -41.59
N ASP A 440 52.48 100.26 -41.98
CA ASP A 440 52.00 100.89 -43.22
C ASP A 440 52.19 102.42 -43.22
N GLY A 441 52.09 103.05 -42.04
CA GLY A 441 52.34 104.49 -41.85
C GLY A 441 53.82 104.90 -41.84
N LEU A 442 54.76 103.95 -41.72
CA LEU A 442 56.20 104.22 -41.77
C LEU A 442 56.67 104.15 -43.23
N HIS A 443 56.87 105.30 -43.88
CA HIS A 443 57.28 105.39 -45.29
C HIS A 443 58.51 104.51 -45.65
N SER A 444 58.24 103.46 -46.45
CA SER A 444 59.13 102.81 -47.43
C SER A 444 60.53 102.35 -46.99
N GLY A 445 60.66 101.63 -45.86
CA GLY A 445 61.98 101.14 -45.41
C GLY A 445 62.07 99.78 -44.71
N THR A 446 61.00 99.01 -44.57
CA THR A 446 61.06 97.74 -43.80
C THR A 446 60.24 96.63 -44.45
N THR A 447 60.68 96.13 -45.60
CA THR A 447 60.09 94.96 -46.28
C THR A 447 60.12 93.69 -45.42
N GLU A 448 61.20 93.46 -44.66
CA GLU A 448 61.30 92.32 -43.73
C GLU A 448 60.27 92.38 -42.60
N LYS A 449 59.97 93.58 -42.06
CA LYS A 449 58.98 93.71 -40.99
C LYS A 449 57.54 93.59 -41.50
N ALA A 450 57.26 94.12 -42.70
CA ALA A 450 55.97 93.93 -43.36
C ALA A 450 55.71 92.44 -43.67
N GLN A 451 56.72 91.73 -44.21
CA GLN A 451 56.65 90.28 -44.42
C GLN A 451 56.43 89.50 -43.12
N GLY A 452 57.08 89.89 -42.02
CA GLY A 452 56.87 89.27 -40.71
C GLY A 452 55.43 89.44 -40.18
N ILE A 453 54.80 90.59 -40.42
CA ILE A 453 53.39 90.83 -40.04
C ILE A 453 52.43 90.02 -40.92
N ASP A 454 52.67 89.94 -42.23
CA ASP A 454 51.85 89.12 -43.13
C ASP A 454 51.93 87.63 -42.76
N GLN A 455 53.12 87.14 -42.40
CA GLN A 455 53.31 85.80 -41.84
C GLN A 455 52.57 85.61 -40.50
N GLN A 456 52.61 86.60 -39.60
CA GLN A 456 51.85 86.55 -38.34
C GLN A 456 50.34 86.52 -38.58
N ARG A 457 49.82 87.28 -39.55
CA ARG A 457 48.39 87.23 -39.95
C ARG A 457 47.99 85.88 -40.52
N GLU A 458 48.82 85.27 -41.35
CA GLU A 458 48.58 83.93 -41.88
C GLU A 458 48.52 82.89 -40.75
N ILE A 459 49.50 82.92 -39.83
CA ILE A 459 49.52 82.06 -38.64
C ILE A 459 48.29 82.29 -37.75
N LEU A 460 47.89 83.54 -37.52
CA LEU A 460 46.69 83.85 -36.73
C LEU A 460 45.41 83.36 -37.40
N THR A 461 45.34 83.39 -38.73
CA THR A 461 44.21 82.84 -39.48
C THR A 461 44.13 81.32 -39.30
N GLN A 462 45.27 80.62 -39.43
CA GLN A 462 45.33 79.17 -39.17
C GLN A 462 44.98 78.81 -37.72
N ILE A 463 45.43 79.61 -36.75
CA ILE A 463 45.08 79.41 -35.34
C ILE A 463 43.57 79.64 -35.16
N LYS A 464 43.00 80.70 -35.71
CA LYS A 464 41.56 80.96 -35.64
C LYS A 464 40.74 79.81 -36.21
N ASP A 465 41.10 79.30 -37.39
CA ASP A 465 40.45 78.14 -38.00
C ASP A 465 40.56 76.88 -37.12
N PHE A 466 41.70 76.66 -36.47
CA PHE A 466 41.88 75.56 -35.50
C PHE A 466 40.96 75.73 -34.28
N PHE A 467 40.82 76.94 -33.75
CA PHE A 467 39.94 77.23 -32.62
C PHE A 467 38.45 77.16 -32.98
N ASP A 468 38.05 77.58 -34.18
CA ASP A 468 36.69 77.42 -34.69
C ASP A 468 36.32 75.93 -34.78
N ASN A 469 37.24 75.11 -35.31
CA ASN A 469 37.09 73.65 -35.28
C ASN A 469 37.02 73.08 -33.85
N LEU A 470 37.86 73.55 -32.91
CA LEU A 470 37.80 73.13 -31.49
C LEU A 470 36.47 73.51 -30.83
N LYS A 471 35.91 74.67 -31.17
CA LYS A 471 34.60 75.13 -30.67
C LYS A 471 33.47 74.26 -31.19
N ASP A 472 33.51 73.85 -32.46
CA ASP A 472 32.55 72.92 -33.02
C ASP A 472 32.64 71.53 -32.38
N ILE A 473 33.86 71.03 -32.14
CA ILE A 473 34.11 69.78 -31.41
C ILE A 473 33.55 69.89 -29.98
N THR A 474 33.84 70.99 -29.27
CA THR A 474 33.39 71.23 -27.89
C THR A 474 31.86 71.36 -27.82
N THR A 475 31.24 72.05 -28.78
CA THR A 475 29.79 72.16 -28.89
C THR A 475 29.15 70.79 -29.14
N THR A 476 29.76 69.97 -29.99
CA THR A 476 29.33 68.60 -30.24
C THR A 476 29.48 67.74 -28.99
N LEU A 477 30.59 67.84 -28.26
CA LEU A 477 30.80 67.14 -26.99
C LEU A 477 29.87 67.62 -25.88
N LYS A 478 29.48 68.90 -25.85
CA LYS A 478 28.48 69.43 -24.91
C LYS A 478 27.10 68.84 -25.16
N LYS A 479 26.68 68.72 -26.42
CA LYS A 479 25.45 67.98 -26.79
C LYS A 479 25.57 66.49 -26.44
N LYS A 480 26.75 65.90 -26.73
CA LYS A 480 27.28 64.64 -26.19
C LYS A 480 26.90 64.40 -24.73
N SER A 481 27.39 65.32 -23.91
CA SER A 481 27.26 65.38 -22.45
C SER A 481 25.82 65.52 -21.96
N GLN A 482 25.01 66.34 -22.63
CA GLN A 482 23.60 66.51 -22.25
C GLN A 482 22.82 65.21 -22.42
N PHE A 483 23.01 64.52 -23.55
CA PHE A 483 22.46 63.19 -23.77
C PHE A 483 22.92 62.18 -22.70
N PHE A 484 24.17 62.28 -22.27
CA PHE A 484 24.70 61.46 -21.19
C PHE A 484 24.11 61.79 -19.81
N SER A 485 23.83 63.06 -19.51
CA SER A 485 23.06 63.42 -18.31
C SER A 485 21.65 62.84 -18.33
N GLU A 486 20.99 62.81 -19.49
CA GLU A 486 19.67 62.17 -19.63
C GLU A 486 19.73 60.65 -19.38
N ILE A 487 20.81 59.99 -19.82
CA ILE A 487 21.06 58.56 -19.53
C ILE A 487 21.26 58.35 -18.02
N ILE A 488 22.02 59.20 -17.33
CA ILE A 488 22.21 59.10 -15.87
C ILE A 488 20.87 59.26 -15.13
N VAL A 489 20.03 60.21 -15.55
CA VAL A 489 18.68 60.37 -15.00
C VAL A 489 17.85 59.09 -15.21
N SER A 490 17.87 58.54 -16.42
CA SER A 490 17.16 57.29 -16.74
C SER A 490 17.66 56.09 -15.93
N ILE A 491 18.97 56.00 -15.66
CA ILE A 491 19.56 54.95 -14.81
C ILE A 491 19.05 55.09 -13.36
N ASN A 492 18.96 56.30 -12.84
CA ASN A 492 18.42 56.54 -11.49
C ASN A 492 16.93 56.18 -11.40
N GLU A 493 16.13 56.51 -12.41
CA GLU A 493 14.72 56.13 -12.50
C GLU A 493 14.57 54.59 -12.57
N LEU A 494 15.38 53.91 -13.38
CA LEU A 494 15.40 52.44 -13.43
C LEU A 494 15.82 51.81 -12.09
N ALA A 495 16.76 52.43 -11.38
CA ALA A 495 17.13 52.00 -10.04
C ALA A 495 15.95 52.16 -9.07
N ASP A 496 15.26 53.30 -9.08
CA ASP A 496 14.05 53.54 -8.28
C ASP A 496 12.97 52.47 -8.50
N ASP A 497 12.65 52.18 -9.76
CA ASP A 497 11.67 51.16 -10.13
C ASP A 497 12.10 49.76 -9.66
N THR A 498 13.38 49.44 -9.80
CA THR A 498 13.95 48.16 -9.34
C THR A 498 13.87 48.01 -7.82
N GLY A 499 14.14 49.09 -7.07
CA GLY A 499 14.00 49.11 -5.61
C GLY A 499 12.54 48.93 -5.17
N LEU A 500 11.61 49.62 -5.83
CA LEU A 500 10.16 49.46 -5.59
C LEU A 500 9.66 48.03 -5.84
N LEU A 501 10.09 47.40 -6.93
CA LEU A 501 9.78 46.00 -7.24
C LEU A 501 10.36 45.05 -6.18
N ALA A 502 11.60 45.28 -5.77
CA ALA A 502 12.28 44.50 -4.74
C ALA A 502 11.59 44.62 -3.37
N LEU A 503 11.17 45.83 -2.99
CA LEU A 503 10.40 46.07 -1.77
C LEU A 503 9.06 45.31 -1.78
N ASN A 504 8.31 45.39 -2.89
CA ASN A 504 7.06 44.65 -3.06
C ASN A 504 7.27 43.12 -2.99
N ALA A 505 8.35 42.62 -3.59
CA ALA A 505 8.72 41.20 -3.52
C ALA A 505 9.08 40.77 -2.09
N SER A 506 9.76 41.62 -1.32
CA SER A 506 10.12 41.35 0.08
C SER A 506 8.89 41.27 0.98
N ILE A 507 7.91 42.16 0.79
CA ILE A 507 6.63 42.15 1.51
C ILE A 507 5.86 40.85 1.25
N GLU A 508 5.74 40.45 -0.02
CA GLU A 508 5.00 39.23 -0.36
C GLU A 508 5.74 37.98 0.12
N ALA A 509 7.08 37.97 0.10
CA ALA A 509 7.88 36.89 0.69
C ALA A 509 7.65 36.73 2.20
N GLN A 510 7.50 37.83 2.94
CA GLN A 510 7.15 37.79 4.37
C GLN A 510 5.73 37.28 4.61
N ARG A 511 4.78 37.60 3.73
CA ARG A 511 3.37 37.14 3.81
C ARG A 511 3.25 35.62 3.70
N VAL A 512 4.12 34.97 2.92
CA VAL A 512 4.15 33.50 2.74
C VAL A 512 4.82 32.78 3.92
N GLY A 513 5.39 33.53 4.89
CA GLY A 513 5.94 33.00 6.14
C GLY A 513 7.24 32.21 5.94
N GLU A 514 7.38 31.08 6.65
CA GLU A 514 8.60 30.23 6.62
C GLU A 514 9.05 29.84 5.20
N LYS A 515 8.10 29.61 4.27
CA LYS A 515 8.41 29.23 2.89
C LYS A 515 8.97 30.37 2.04
N GLY A 516 8.81 31.63 2.47
CA GLY A 516 9.26 32.83 1.74
C GLY A 516 10.58 33.41 2.25
N LYS A 517 11.16 32.90 3.35
CA LYS A 517 12.39 33.45 3.96
C LYS A 517 13.54 33.62 2.97
N GLY A 518 13.78 32.65 2.08
CA GLY A 518 14.84 32.74 1.08
C GLY A 518 14.62 33.86 0.06
N PHE A 519 13.39 34.05 -0.40
CA PHE A 519 13.02 35.11 -1.33
C PHE A 519 13.05 36.50 -0.67
N SER A 520 12.78 36.60 0.64
CA SER A 520 12.84 37.87 1.38
C SER A 520 14.27 38.40 1.49
N VAL A 521 15.26 37.53 1.75
CA VAL A 521 16.68 37.92 1.80
C VAL A 521 17.15 38.43 0.44
N ILE A 522 16.78 37.71 -0.63
CA ILE A 522 17.09 38.09 -2.01
C ILE A 522 16.51 39.46 -2.35
N ALA A 523 15.24 39.69 -2.02
CA ALA A 523 14.55 40.94 -2.33
C ALA A 523 15.16 42.13 -1.56
N GLN A 524 15.61 41.91 -0.32
CA GLN A 524 16.34 42.93 0.45
C GLN A 524 17.69 43.28 -0.20
N GLU A 525 18.41 42.28 -0.72
CA GLU A 525 19.69 42.50 -1.40
C GLU A 525 19.53 43.36 -2.67
N ILE A 526 18.52 43.05 -3.51
CA ILE A 526 18.23 43.84 -4.73
C ILE A 526 17.86 45.28 -4.37
N ASN A 527 17.07 45.49 -3.30
CA ASN A 527 16.69 46.83 -2.87
C ASN A 527 17.92 47.64 -2.40
N SER A 528 18.82 47.01 -1.64
CA SER A 528 20.07 47.66 -1.23
C SER A 528 20.96 48.01 -2.43
N LEU A 529 21.00 47.14 -3.44
CA LEU A 529 21.74 47.40 -4.67
C LEU A 529 21.18 48.59 -5.45
N SER A 530 19.85 48.71 -5.55
CA SER A 530 19.17 49.86 -6.15
C SER A 530 19.53 51.17 -5.43
N GLU A 531 19.59 51.17 -4.10
CA GLU A 531 19.99 52.36 -3.32
C GLU A 531 21.45 52.74 -3.59
N ASN A 532 22.33 51.77 -3.80
CA ASN A 532 23.75 52.01 -4.10
C ASN A 532 24.02 52.62 -5.49
N VAL A 533 23.08 52.48 -6.44
CA VAL A 533 23.18 53.10 -7.79
C VAL A 533 22.87 54.59 -7.76
N LYS A 534 22.10 55.05 -6.77
CA LYS A 534 21.60 56.43 -6.69
C LYS A 534 22.64 57.47 -6.22
N GLY A 535 23.83 57.03 -5.78
CA GLY A 535 24.96 57.90 -5.41
C GLY A 535 25.92 58.12 -6.57
#